data_AF-A0A7A6VQ94-F1
#
_entry.id   AF-A0A7A6VQ94-F1
#
_cell.length_a   1.000
_cell.length_b   1.000
_cell.length_c   1.000
_cell.angle_alpha   90.00
_cell.angle_beta   90.00
_cell.angle_gamma   90.00
#
_symmetry.space_group_name_H-M   'P 1'
#
loop_
_entity.id
_entity.type
_entity.pdbx_description
1 polymer ?
#
loop_
_entity_poly.entity_id
_entity_poly.type
_entity_poly.pdbx_seq_one_letter_code
_entity_poly.pdbx_strand_id
1 'polypeptide(L)'
;TVTYVASNSNTQLPVWYRVAATWGAHEGSLLLWVLLMSGWTFAVAIFSQRIPLDIVARVLAIMGMVSVGFLLFILFTSNPFSRTLPNFPIEGRDLNPLLQDPGLIFHPPLLYMGYVGFSVAFAFAIASLLSGRLDSTYARFTRPWTLAAWIFLTLGIVLGSAWAYYELGWGGWWFWDPVENASFMPWLVGTALMHSLAVTEQRASFKAWTLLLAISAFSLCLLGTFLVRSGVLVSVHAFASDPARGMFILAFMVLVIGGSLLLFAARGHKVRSRVNNALWSRESLLLANNVLLVAAMLVVLLGTLLPLVHKQLGLGSISIGEPFFNTMFTWLMVPFALLLGVGPLVRWGRDRPRKIRNLLIIAFISTLVLSLLLPWLFESKV
;
A
#
# COMPACT_ATOMS: atom_id res chain seq x y z
N THR A 1 -3.93 29.51 -21.68
CA THR A 1 -2.85 28.70 -21.07
C THR A 1 -3.46 27.41 -20.53
N VAL A 2 -2.69 26.50 -19.92
CA VAL A 2 -3.24 25.29 -19.27
C VAL A 2 -3.76 25.67 -17.88
N THR A 3 -5.02 25.37 -17.58
CA THR A 3 -5.69 25.76 -16.32
C THR A 3 -4.93 25.27 -15.10
N TYR A 4 -4.47 24.02 -15.14
CA TYR A 4 -3.72 23.41 -14.03
C TYR A 4 -2.43 24.17 -13.69
N VAL A 5 -1.68 24.60 -14.72
CA VAL A 5 -0.44 25.38 -14.51
C VAL A 5 -0.79 26.76 -13.96
N ALA A 6 -1.79 27.41 -14.55
CA ALA A 6 -2.24 28.73 -14.12
C ALA A 6 -2.81 28.75 -12.69
N SER A 7 -3.28 27.62 -12.16
CA SER A 7 -3.84 27.54 -10.80
C SER A 7 -2.84 27.14 -9.72
N ASN A 8 -1.67 26.57 -10.07
CA ASN A 8 -0.78 25.94 -9.10
C ASN A 8 0.69 26.38 -9.18
N SER A 9 1.05 27.30 -10.08
CA SER A 9 2.44 27.70 -10.31
C SER A 9 2.54 29.09 -10.93
N ASN A 10 3.61 29.82 -10.62
CA ASN A 10 3.92 31.14 -11.17
C ASN A 10 5.44 31.27 -11.45
N THR A 11 5.87 32.33 -12.11
CA THR A 11 7.29 32.49 -12.49
C THR A 11 8.23 32.79 -11.33
N GLN A 12 7.72 33.33 -10.22
CA GLN A 12 8.49 33.68 -9.01
C GLN A 12 8.73 32.48 -8.09
N LEU A 13 7.93 31.42 -8.22
CA LEU A 13 8.06 30.22 -7.43
C LEU A 13 9.41 29.52 -7.72
N PRO A 14 10.19 29.11 -6.69
CA PRO A 14 11.45 28.41 -6.91
C PRO A 14 11.26 27.19 -7.82
N VAL A 15 12.27 26.92 -8.67
CA VAL A 15 12.21 25.89 -9.72
C VAL A 15 11.72 24.53 -9.20
N TRP A 16 12.20 24.11 -8.03
CA TRP A 16 11.87 22.83 -7.42
C TRP A 16 10.38 22.71 -7.09
N TYR A 17 9.78 23.78 -6.57
CA TYR A 17 8.34 23.84 -6.30
C TYR A 17 7.52 24.01 -7.58
N ARG A 18 8.05 24.63 -8.64
CA ARG A 18 7.39 24.64 -9.95
C ARG A 18 7.30 23.25 -10.56
N VAL A 19 8.34 22.42 -10.38
CA VAL A 19 8.30 21.01 -10.78
C VAL A 19 7.32 20.24 -9.89
N ALA A 20 7.40 20.40 -8.57
CA ALA A 20 6.51 19.69 -7.65
C ALA A 20 5.03 20.09 -7.78
N ALA A 21 4.75 21.32 -8.20
CA ALA A 21 3.41 21.79 -8.54
C ALA A 21 2.75 20.94 -9.65
N THR A 22 3.52 20.22 -10.47
CA THR A 22 2.96 19.29 -11.48
C THR A 22 2.22 18.10 -10.87
N TRP A 23 2.41 17.81 -9.57
CA TRP A 23 1.66 16.80 -8.83
C TRP A 23 1.03 17.32 -7.52
N GLY A 24 1.13 18.62 -7.25
CA GLY A 24 0.63 19.26 -6.02
C GLY A 24 -0.90 19.33 -5.92
N ALA A 25 -1.61 19.13 -7.03
CA ALA A 25 -3.06 19.08 -7.08
C ALA A 25 -3.59 17.80 -7.75
N HIS A 26 -4.91 17.59 -7.69
CA HIS A 26 -5.58 16.34 -8.06
C HIS A 26 -5.21 15.82 -9.45
N GLU A 27 -5.41 16.61 -10.50
CA GLU A 27 -5.22 16.20 -11.89
C GLU A 27 -3.76 15.81 -12.17
N GLY A 28 -2.83 16.62 -11.68
CA GLY A 28 -1.40 16.37 -11.84
C GLY A 28 -0.90 15.16 -11.04
N SER A 29 -1.45 14.93 -9.84
CA SER A 29 -1.11 13.74 -9.06
C SER A 29 -1.51 12.43 -9.76
N LEU A 30 -2.61 12.43 -10.53
CA LEU A 30 -3.02 11.28 -11.35
C LEU A 30 -2.17 11.15 -12.61
N LEU A 31 -1.72 12.26 -13.17
CA LEU A 31 -0.75 12.24 -14.26
C LEU A 31 0.58 11.63 -13.79
N LEU A 32 1.05 11.99 -12.60
CA LEU A 32 2.19 11.34 -11.94
C LEU A 32 1.92 9.85 -11.73
N TRP A 33 0.74 9.47 -11.25
CA TRP A 33 0.36 8.06 -11.09
C TRP A 33 0.52 7.27 -12.40
N VAL A 34 0.00 7.78 -13.52
CA VAL A 34 0.10 7.14 -14.84
C VAL A 34 1.54 7.14 -15.38
N LEU A 35 2.30 8.21 -15.12
CA LEU A 35 3.72 8.27 -15.47
C LEU A 35 4.51 7.16 -14.78
N LEU A 36 4.31 7.00 -13.47
CA LEU A 36 4.96 5.93 -12.69
C LEU A 36 4.46 4.55 -13.12
N MET A 37 3.19 4.40 -13.47
CA MET A 37 2.63 3.14 -13.99
C MET A 37 3.28 2.75 -15.33
N SER A 38 3.51 3.73 -16.19
CA SER A 38 4.23 3.54 -17.45
C SER A 38 5.69 3.17 -17.18
N GLY A 39 6.33 3.80 -16.19
CA GLY A 39 7.68 3.46 -15.73
C GLY A 39 7.80 2.02 -15.23
N TRP A 40 6.88 1.56 -14.37
CA TRP A 40 6.83 0.17 -13.92
C TRP A 40 6.58 -0.80 -15.07
N THR A 41 5.65 -0.48 -15.98
CA THR A 41 5.36 -1.31 -17.16
C THR A 41 6.59 -1.46 -18.05
N PHE A 42 7.30 -0.36 -18.30
CA PHE A 42 8.55 -0.34 -19.04
C PHE A 42 9.65 -1.16 -18.34
N ALA A 43 9.81 -1.00 -17.03
CA ALA A 43 10.76 -1.78 -16.25
C ALA A 43 10.45 -3.29 -16.35
N VAL A 44 9.18 -3.69 -16.24
CA VAL A 44 8.78 -5.09 -16.40
C VAL A 44 9.13 -5.61 -17.80
N ALA A 45 8.89 -4.82 -18.85
CA ALA A 45 9.21 -5.20 -20.22
C ALA A 45 10.71 -5.46 -20.45
N ILE A 46 11.59 -4.68 -19.80
CA ILE A 46 13.05 -4.83 -19.93
C ILE A 46 13.59 -5.93 -19.01
N PHE A 47 13.21 -5.93 -17.74
CA PHE A 47 13.86 -6.80 -16.74
C PHE A 47 13.22 -8.18 -16.62
N SER A 48 12.09 -8.44 -17.28
CA SER A 48 11.39 -9.74 -17.23
C SER A 48 11.64 -10.64 -18.45
N GLN A 49 12.67 -10.36 -19.25
CA GLN A 49 12.98 -11.14 -20.48
C GLN A 49 13.30 -12.63 -20.24
N ARG A 50 13.63 -13.01 -19.00
CA ARG A 50 13.89 -14.41 -18.61
C ARG A 50 12.61 -15.21 -18.29
N ILE A 51 11.46 -14.55 -18.27
CA ILE A 51 10.15 -15.16 -18.01
C ILE A 51 9.55 -15.61 -19.35
N PRO A 52 8.81 -16.74 -19.40
CA PRO A 52 8.09 -17.15 -20.60
C PRO A 52 7.25 -16.01 -21.21
N LEU A 53 7.35 -15.86 -22.53
CA LEU A 53 6.76 -14.74 -23.27
C LEU A 53 5.24 -14.63 -23.07
N ASP A 54 4.55 -15.77 -22.96
CA ASP A 54 3.11 -15.81 -22.72
C ASP A 54 2.71 -15.21 -21.36
N ILE A 55 3.56 -15.37 -20.34
CA ILE A 55 3.33 -14.78 -19.01
C ILE A 55 3.63 -13.28 -19.06
N VAL A 56 4.78 -12.87 -19.61
CA VAL A 56 5.16 -11.44 -19.69
C VAL A 56 4.13 -10.65 -20.51
N ALA A 57 3.68 -11.20 -21.64
CA ALA A 57 2.65 -10.57 -22.47
C ALA A 57 1.34 -10.36 -21.69
N ARG A 58 0.92 -11.34 -20.88
CA ARG A 58 -0.27 -11.20 -20.01
C ARG A 58 -0.06 -10.15 -18.94
N VAL A 59 1.10 -10.14 -18.27
CA VAL A 59 1.43 -9.14 -17.23
C VAL A 59 1.38 -7.73 -17.82
N LEU A 60 2.05 -7.50 -18.95
CA LEU A 60 2.04 -6.21 -19.63
C LEU A 60 0.63 -5.83 -20.12
N ALA A 61 -0.15 -6.79 -20.62
CA ALA A 61 -1.54 -6.54 -21.01
C ALA A 61 -2.42 -6.11 -19.82
N ILE A 62 -2.26 -6.75 -18.66
CA ILE A 62 -3.01 -6.41 -17.44
C ILE A 62 -2.61 -5.02 -16.92
N MET A 63 -1.30 -4.73 -16.88
CA MET A 63 -0.79 -3.40 -16.55
C MET A 63 -1.28 -2.34 -17.54
N GLY A 64 -1.34 -2.66 -18.82
CA GLY A 64 -1.90 -1.82 -19.88
C GLY A 64 -3.39 -1.55 -19.68
N MET A 65 -4.20 -2.57 -19.36
CA MET A 65 -5.63 -2.41 -19.07
C MET A 65 -5.87 -1.49 -17.87
N VAL A 66 -5.09 -1.64 -16.79
CA VAL A 66 -5.15 -0.73 -15.64
C VAL A 66 -4.77 0.70 -16.06
N SER A 67 -3.73 0.86 -16.87
CA SER A 67 -3.29 2.17 -17.38
C SER A 67 -4.37 2.83 -18.24
N VAL A 68 -5.03 2.07 -19.11
CA VAL A 68 -6.17 2.55 -19.91
C VAL A 68 -7.29 3.05 -18.99
N GLY A 69 -7.61 2.33 -17.92
CA GLY A 69 -8.61 2.77 -16.93
C GLY A 69 -8.28 4.12 -16.31
N PHE A 70 -7.03 4.33 -15.85
CA PHE A 70 -6.59 5.61 -15.32
C PHE A 70 -6.48 6.72 -16.37
N LEU A 71 -6.12 6.38 -17.62
CA LEU A 71 -6.12 7.36 -18.71
C LEU A 71 -7.55 7.81 -19.03
N LEU A 72 -8.52 6.91 -19.08
CA LEU A 72 -9.94 7.25 -19.24
C LEU A 72 -10.42 8.12 -18.06
N PHE A 73 -9.99 7.82 -16.84
CA PHE A 73 -10.28 8.64 -15.66
C PHE A 73 -9.79 10.09 -15.84
N ILE A 74 -8.52 10.25 -16.24
CA ILE A 74 -7.91 11.55 -16.51
C ILE A 74 -8.65 12.27 -17.63
N LEU A 75 -8.95 11.60 -18.75
CA LEU A 75 -9.58 12.22 -19.91
C LEU A 75 -10.99 12.74 -19.60
N PHE A 76 -11.80 11.95 -18.88
CA PHE A 76 -13.22 12.27 -18.70
C PHE A 76 -13.52 13.11 -17.47
N THR A 77 -12.78 12.95 -16.37
CA THR A 77 -13.18 13.53 -15.08
C THR A 77 -12.10 14.37 -14.40
N SER A 78 -10.82 14.23 -14.80
CA SER A 78 -9.71 14.88 -14.10
C SER A 78 -8.63 15.38 -15.06
N ASN A 79 -9.03 16.07 -16.13
CA ASN A 79 -8.15 16.45 -17.23
C ASN A 79 -7.19 17.61 -16.86
N PRO A 80 -5.87 17.38 -16.68
CA PRO A 80 -4.91 18.43 -16.32
C PRO A 80 -4.64 19.40 -17.48
N PHE A 81 -5.03 19.05 -18.70
CA PHE A 81 -4.75 19.83 -19.92
C PHE A 81 -5.90 20.76 -20.33
N SER A 82 -6.92 20.86 -19.48
CA SER A 82 -8.00 21.84 -19.62
C SER A 82 -7.42 23.23 -19.88
N ARG A 83 -7.99 23.95 -20.85
CA ARG A 83 -7.46 25.23 -21.31
C ARG A 83 -8.31 26.37 -20.76
N THR A 84 -7.65 27.47 -20.43
CA THR A 84 -8.31 28.70 -19.99
C THR A 84 -8.74 29.60 -21.14
N LEU A 85 -8.47 29.22 -22.40
CA LEU A 85 -8.72 30.08 -23.56
C LEU A 85 -10.20 30.45 -23.71
N PRO A 86 -10.53 31.71 -24.03
CA PRO A 86 -9.60 32.80 -24.42
C PRO A 86 -8.94 33.54 -23.24
N ASN A 87 -9.32 33.29 -21.99
CA ASN A 87 -8.76 33.96 -20.82
C ASN A 87 -7.35 33.41 -20.50
N PHE A 88 -6.28 34.15 -20.80
CA PHE A 88 -4.92 33.74 -20.45
C PHE A 88 -4.33 34.67 -19.38
N PRO A 89 -4.16 34.22 -18.13
CA PRO A 89 -3.48 35.03 -17.13
C PRO A 89 -1.99 35.19 -17.48
N ILE A 90 -1.45 36.39 -17.25
CA ILE A 90 -0.03 36.72 -17.48
C ILE A 90 0.85 35.95 -16.49
N GLU A 91 0.41 35.85 -15.24
CA GLU A 91 1.03 35.05 -14.18
C GLU A 91 0.02 34.07 -13.59
N GLY A 92 0.50 32.89 -13.21
CA GLY A 92 -0.34 31.90 -12.53
C GLY A 92 -0.51 32.23 -11.04
N ARG A 93 -1.38 31.47 -10.38
CA ARG A 93 -1.55 31.51 -8.93
C ARG A 93 -0.39 30.79 -8.26
N ASP A 94 -0.29 30.97 -6.95
CA ASP A 94 0.74 30.29 -6.17
C ASP A 94 0.35 28.84 -5.82
N LEU A 95 1.37 28.03 -5.52
CA LEU A 95 1.18 26.73 -4.90
C LEU A 95 0.66 26.94 -3.47
N ASN A 96 -0.21 26.05 -2.99
CA ASN A 96 -0.69 26.11 -1.61
C ASN A 96 0.51 26.25 -0.64
N PRO A 97 0.53 27.24 0.26
CA PRO A 97 1.67 27.48 1.16
C PRO A 97 2.10 26.25 1.95
N LEU A 98 1.16 25.42 2.42
CA LEU A 98 1.45 24.16 3.15
C LEU A 98 2.17 23.11 2.29
N LEU A 99 2.11 23.26 0.96
CA LEU A 99 2.74 22.36 0.01
C LEU A 99 4.09 22.91 -0.49
N GLN A 100 4.48 24.13 -0.10
CA GLN A 100 5.80 24.70 -0.42
C GLN A 100 6.89 24.17 0.51
N ASP A 101 6.93 22.85 0.68
CA ASP A 101 7.83 22.13 1.57
C ASP A 101 8.57 21.01 0.80
N PRO A 102 9.84 20.68 1.14
CA PRO A 102 10.56 19.55 0.53
C PRO A 102 9.80 18.22 0.58
N GLY A 103 8.94 18.02 1.57
CA GLY A 103 7.98 16.93 1.68
C GLY A 103 7.16 16.74 0.41
N LEU A 104 6.58 17.80 -0.18
CA LEU A 104 5.84 17.70 -1.44
C LEU A 104 6.70 17.16 -2.58
N ILE A 105 7.99 17.50 -2.61
CA ILE A 105 8.89 17.11 -3.69
C ILE A 105 9.13 15.60 -3.67
N PHE A 106 9.31 15.01 -2.49
CA PHE A 106 9.78 13.63 -2.35
C PHE A 106 8.67 12.65 -1.94
N HIS A 107 7.75 13.04 -1.06
CA HIS A 107 6.75 12.14 -0.50
C HIS A 107 5.78 11.56 -1.55
N PRO A 108 5.06 12.37 -2.36
CA PRO A 108 4.11 11.84 -3.34
C PRO A 108 4.75 10.91 -4.38
N PRO A 109 5.92 11.22 -4.98
CA PRO A 109 6.59 10.28 -5.88
C PRO A 109 6.96 8.95 -5.23
N LEU A 110 7.48 8.95 -4.00
CA LEU A 110 7.82 7.71 -3.28
C LEU A 110 6.57 6.90 -2.93
N LEU A 111 5.53 7.57 -2.41
CA LEU A 111 4.27 6.93 -2.07
C LEU A 111 3.61 6.29 -3.30
N TYR A 112 3.54 7.02 -4.41
CA TYR A 112 2.96 6.49 -5.66
C TYR A 112 3.85 5.45 -6.32
N MET A 113 5.17 5.53 -6.24
CA MET A 113 6.06 4.44 -6.68
C MET A 113 5.71 3.13 -5.95
N GLY A 114 5.39 3.21 -4.65
CA GLY A 114 4.93 2.07 -3.87
C GLY A 114 3.54 1.57 -4.28
N TYR A 115 2.54 2.45 -4.30
CA TYR A 115 1.15 2.10 -4.67
C TYR A 115 1.07 1.46 -6.05
N VAL A 116 1.67 2.13 -7.04
CA VAL A 116 1.68 1.69 -8.42
C VAL A 116 2.52 0.43 -8.57
N GLY A 117 3.63 0.30 -7.83
CA GLY A 117 4.49 -0.87 -7.88
C GLY A 117 3.79 -2.17 -7.50
N PHE A 118 2.81 -2.13 -6.58
CA PHE A 118 1.99 -3.31 -6.26
C PHE A 118 1.12 -3.78 -7.45
N SER A 119 0.89 -2.93 -8.48
CA SER A 119 0.22 -3.35 -9.71
C SER A 119 0.99 -4.43 -10.46
N VAL A 120 2.32 -4.48 -10.32
CA VAL A 120 3.17 -5.51 -10.93
C VAL A 120 2.87 -6.87 -10.29
N ALA A 121 2.89 -6.94 -8.95
CA ALA A 121 2.56 -8.16 -8.21
C ALA A 121 1.12 -8.62 -8.50
N PHE A 122 0.18 -7.68 -8.59
CA PHE A 122 -1.20 -7.94 -9.02
C PHE A 122 -1.25 -8.52 -10.45
N ALA A 123 -0.57 -7.90 -11.42
CA ALA A 123 -0.59 -8.34 -12.80
C ALA A 123 0.00 -9.74 -12.97
N PHE A 124 1.09 -10.05 -12.26
CA PHE A 124 1.62 -11.40 -12.15
C PHE A 124 0.57 -12.37 -11.58
N ALA A 125 -0.10 -12.02 -10.48
CA ALA A 125 -1.12 -12.87 -9.87
C ALA A 125 -2.28 -13.20 -10.82
N ILE A 126 -2.79 -12.19 -11.53
CA ILE A 126 -3.86 -12.36 -12.52
C ILE A 126 -3.36 -13.16 -13.74
N ALA A 127 -2.16 -12.88 -14.26
CA ALA A 127 -1.59 -13.65 -15.36
C ALA A 127 -1.46 -15.13 -15.01
N SER A 128 -1.01 -15.45 -13.80
CA SER A 128 -0.89 -16.83 -13.33
C SER A 128 -2.25 -17.53 -13.13
N LEU A 129 -3.27 -16.82 -12.65
CA LEU A 129 -4.64 -17.35 -12.57
C LEU A 129 -5.21 -17.67 -13.97
N LEU A 130 -4.94 -16.82 -14.95
CA LEU A 130 -5.37 -17.03 -16.35
C LEU A 130 -4.64 -18.21 -17.00
N SER A 131 -3.34 -18.34 -16.76
CA SER A 131 -2.54 -19.44 -17.31
C SER A 131 -2.71 -20.76 -16.55
N GLY A 132 -3.23 -20.73 -15.31
CA GLY A 132 -3.32 -21.90 -14.43
C GLY A 132 -1.96 -22.43 -13.98
N ARG A 133 -0.88 -21.65 -14.13
CA ARG A 133 0.50 -22.01 -13.82
C ARG A 133 1.02 -21.15 -12.67
N LEU A 134 1.23 -21.78 -11.51
CA LEU A 134 1.92 -21.20 -10.36
C LEU A 134 2.92 -22.23 -9.85
N ASP A 135 4.13 -22.11 -10.35
CA ASP A 135 5.31 -22.79 -9.86
C ASP A 135 6.09 -21.89 -8.90
N SER A 136 7.15 -22.42 -8.28
CA SER A 136 8.07 -21.62 -7.47
C SER A 136 8.76 -20.52 -8.29
N THR A 137 8.86 -20.71 -9.61
CA THR A 137 9.39 -19.74 -10.57
C THR A 137 8.61 -18.42 -10.54
N TYR A 138 7.27 -18.47 -10.46
CA TYR A 138 6.42 -17.29 -10.23
C TYR A 138 6.86 -16.47 -9.01
N ALA A 139 7.05 -17.13 -7.87
CA ALA A 139 7.33 -16.45 -6.61
C ALA A 139 8.69 -15.75 -6.69
N ARG A 140 9.69 -16.42 -7.27
CA ARG A 140 11.03 -15.87 -7.51
C ARG A 140 11.01 -14.63 -8.41
N PHE A 141 10.17 -14.63 -9.45
CA PHE A 141 10.06 -13.46 -10.34
C PHE A 141 9.29 -12.31 -9.72
N THR A 142 8.24 -12.58 -8.95
CA THR A 142 7.38 -11.55 -8.36
C THR A 142 8.02 -10.86 -7.15
N ARG A 143 8.83 -11.61 -6.37
CA ARG A 143 9.45 -11.14 -5.13
C ARG A 143 10.25 -9.83 -5.24
N PRO A 144 11.18 -9.64 -6.21
CA PRO A 144 11.91 -8.37 -6.33
C PRO A 144 10.99 -7.18 -6.63
N TRP A 145 9.93 -7.37 -7.44
CA TRP A 145 8.96 -6.32 -7.73
C TRP A 145 8.16 -5.93 -6.48
N THR A 146 7.66 -6.92 -5.75
CA THR A 146 6.95 -6.69 -4.48
C THR A 146 7.84 -5.98 -3.45
N LEU A 147 9.11 -6.39 -3.34
CA LEU A 147 10.06 -5.77 -2.43
C LEU A 147 10.33 -4.31 -2.80
N ALA A 148 10.55 -4.02 -4.09
CA ALA A 148 10.78 -2.66 -4.56
C ALA A 148 9.56 -1.76 -4.27
N ALA A 149 8.34 -2.23 -4.57
CA ALA A 149 7.10 -1.52 -4.24
C ALA A 149 6.96 -1.26 -2.73
N TRP A 150 7.25 -2.28 -1.92
CA TRP A 150 7.19 -2.17 -0.46
C TRP A 150 8.23 -1.18 0.11
N ILE A 151 9.46 -1.17 -0.42
CA ILE A 151 10.50 -0.20 -0.01
C ILE A 151 10.04 1.23 -0.31
N PHE A 152 9.58 1.49 -1.53
CA PHE A 152 9.08 2.82 -1.91
C PHE A 152 7.89 3.25 -1.05
N LEU A 153 6.94 2.34 -0.79
CA LEU A 153 5.81 2.63 0.09
C LEU A 153 6.29 2.93 1.52
N THR A 154 7.26 2.18 2.04
CA THR A 154 7.83 2.41 3.38
C THR A 154 8.48 3.79 3.46
N LEU A 155 9.31 4.16 2.47
CA LEU A 155 9.95 5.47 2.41
C LEU A 155 8.92 6.60 2.28
N GLY A 156 7.88 6.40 1.45
CA GLY A 156 6.76 7.32 1.30
C GLY A 156 6.05 7.55 2.63
N ILE A 157 5.68 6.48 3.34
CA ILE A 157 5.01 6.57 4.65
C ILE A 157 5.90 7.28 5.67
N VAL A 158 7.16 6.87 5.84
CA VAL A 158 8.08 7.48 6.82
C VAL A 158 8.27 8.97 6.56
N LEU A 159 8.48 9.35 5.31
CA LEU A 159 8.64 10.76 4.94
C LEU A 159 7.34 11.55 5.12
N GLY A 160 6.20 10.95 4.80
CA GLY A 160 4.88 11.56 5.00
C GLY A 160 4.58 11.81 6.46
N SER A 161 4.83 10.82 7.33
CA SER A 161 4.70 10.95 8.78
C SER A 161 5.63 12.02 9.35
N ALA A 162 6.89 12.08 8.90
CA ALA A 162 7.81 13.12 9.31
C ALA A 162 7.30 14.52 8.90
N TRP A 163 6.83 14.67 7.66
CA TRP A 163 6.27 15.92 7.14
C TRP A 163 5.04 16.37 7.92
N ALA A 164 4.06 15.47 8.09
CA ALA A 164 2.85 15.75 8.86
C ALA A 164 3.17 16.14 10.31
N TYR A 165 4.17 15.51 10.93
CA TYR A 165 4.55 15.79 12.31
C TYR A 165 4.95 17.26 12.53
N TYR A 166 5.81 17.83 11.68
CA TYR A 166 6.25 19.22 11.85
C TYR A 166 5.35 20.25 11.18
N GLU A 167 4.67 19.90 10.09
CA GLU A 167 3.80 20.85 9.36
C GLU A 167 2.41 20.97 10.02
N LEU A 168 1.84 19.87 10.52
CA LEU A 168 0.49 19.85 11.11
C LEU A 168 0.50 19.89 12.64
N GLY A 169 1.61 19.50 13.29
CA GLY A 169 1.85 19.73 14.71
C GLY A 169 1.01 18.90 15.68
N TRP A 170 0.55 17.71 15.29
CA TRP A 170 -0.43 16.90 16.04
C TRP A 170 0.08 16.15 17.28
N GLY A 171 1.23 16.55 17.83
CA GLY A 171 1.74 15.99 19.09
C GLY A 171 2.30 14.56 19.01
N GLY A 172 2.38 13.96 17.82
CA GLY A 172 2.93 12.61 17.60
C GLY A 172 3.24 12.32 16.13
N TRP A 173 4.04 11.29 15.88
CA TRP A 173 4.51 10.91 14.53
C TRP A 173 3.46 10.15 13.69
N TRP A 174 2.34 9.74 14.27
CA TRP A 174 1.27 9.02 13.58
C TRP A 174 -0.06 9.33 14.25
N PHE A 175 -1.07 9.74 13.49
CA PHE A 175 -2.34 10.22 14.05
C PHE A 175 -3.55 9.34 13.68
N TRP A 176 -3.31 8.25 12.95
CA TRP A 176 -4.37 7.39 12.42
C TRP A 176 -5.38 8.15 11.55
N ASP A 177 -4.92 9.22 10.89
CA ASP A 177 -5.76 9.96 9.94
C ASP A 177 -6.16 9.04 8.77
N PRO A 178 -7.38 9.16 8.23
CA PRO A 178 -7.84 8.30 7.14
C PRO A 178 -6.91 8.23 5.92
N VAL A 179 -6.15 9.29 5.60
CA VAL A 179 -5.17 9.30 4.50
C VAL A 179 -3.90 8.52 4.88
N GLU A 180 -3.44 8.65 6.12
CA GLU A 180 -2.35 7.81 6.65
C GLU A 180 -2.76 6.33 6.63
N ASN A 181 -3.95 6.02 7.13
CA ASN A 181 -4.53 4.67 7.16
C ASN A 181 -4.65 4.06 5.76
N ALA A 182 -5.05 4.86 4.77
CA ALA A 182 -5.15 4.44 3.37
C ALA A 182 -3.81 3.90 2.84
N SER A 183 -2.69 4.50 3.24
CA SER A 183 -1.34 4.04 2.86
C SER A 183 -0.83 2.86 3.68
N PHE A 184 -1.26 2.77 4.93
CA PHE A 184 -0.80 1.71 5.83
C PHE A 184 -1.43 0.34 5.54
N MET A 185 -2.70 0.31 5.10
CA MET A 185 -3.38 -0.93 4.71
C MET A 185 -2.63 -1.76 3.64
N PRO A 186 -2.26 -1.21 2.46
CA PRO A 186 -1.47 -1.96 1.48
C PRO A 186 -0.06 -2.29 1.98
N TRP A 187 0.52 -1.50 2.89
CA TRP A 187 1.82 -1.81 3.50
C TRP A 187 1.75 -3.08 4.37
N LEU A 188 0.71 -3.23 5.19
CA LEU A 188 0.49 -4.43 6.01
C LEU A 188 0.31 -5.69 5.15
N VAL A 189 -0.53 -5.59 4.12
CA VAL A 189 -0.77 -6.72 3.20
C VAL A 189 0.44 -6.99 2.32
N GLY A 190 1.17 -5.97 1.88
CA GLY A 190 2.44 -6.10 1.17
C GLY A 190 3.51 -6.79 2.01
N THR A 191 3.57 -6.47 3.31
CA THR A 191 4.44 -7.18 4.27
C THR A 191 4.05 -8.64 4.36
N ALA A 192 2.76 -8.95 4.48
CA ALA A 192 2.30 -10.33 4.48
C ALA A 192 2.61 -11.06 3.16
N LEU A 193 2.46 -10.36 2.03
CA LEU A 193 2.76 -10.88 0.69
C LEU A 193 4.23 -11.26 0.55
N MET A 194 5.16 -10.43 1.03
CA MET A 194 6.59 -10.74 0.99
C MET A 194 6.94 -12.01 1.76
N HIS A 195 6.37 -12.20 2.95
CA HIS A 195 6.56 -13.40 3.74
C HIS A 195 5.92 -14.62 3.08
N SER A 196 4.71 -14.46 2.52
CA SER A 196 4.03 -15.54 1.79
C SER A 196 4.80 -15.95 0.54
N LEU A 197 5.37 -15.00 -0.21
CA LEU A 197 6.23 -15.26 -1.37
C LEU A 197 7.47 -16.05 -0.99
N ALA A 198 8.11 -15.75 0.15
CA ALA A 198 9.25 -16.51 0.64
C ALA A 198 8.88 -17.98 0.94
N VAL A 199 7.70 -18.24 1.51
CA VAL A 199 7.21 -19.61 1.73
C VAL A 199 6.88 -20.30 0.41
N THR A 200 6.21 -19.61 -0.53
CA THR A 200 5.87 -20.16 -1.84
C THR A 200 7.12 -20.51 -2.66
N GLU A 201 8.15 -19.67 -2.62
CA GLU A 201 9.42 -19.91 -3.30
C GLU A 201 10.15 -21.13 -2.71
N GLN A 202 10.25 -21.21 -1.38
CA GLN A 202 11.05 -22.26 -0.71
C GLN A 202 10.34 -23.62 -0.60
N ARG A 203 9.01 -23.63 -0.53
CA ARG A 203 8.22 -24.84 -0.18
C ARG A 203 7.11 -25.15 -1.17
N ALA A 204 6.92 -24.34 -2.21
CA ALA A 204 5.81 -24.46 -3.15
C ALA A 204 4.42 -24.53 -2.47
N SER A 205 4.30 -23.97 -1.27
CA SER A 205 3.07 -23.90 -0.47
C SER A 205 2.46 -22.49 -0.50
N PHE A 206 1.25 -22.35 0.05
CA PHE A 206 0.52 -21.07 0.15
C PHE A 206 0.23 -20.35 -1.17
N LYS A 207 0.27 -21.04 -2.31
CA LYS A 207 0.09 -20.42 -3.63
C LYS A 207 -1.19 -19.57 -3.73
N ALA A 208 -2.33 -20.13 -3.33
CA ALA A 208 -3.61 -19.41 -3.34
C ALA A 208 -3.64 -18.22 -2.36
N TRP A 209 -3.01 -18.36 -1.19
CA TRP A 209 -2.92 -17.28 -0.21
C TRP A 209 -2.03 -16.13 -0.71
N THR A 210 -0.87 -16.45 -1.30
CA THR A 210 0.03 -15.49 -1.93
C THR A 210 -0.65 -14.72 -3.06
N LEU A 211 -1.44 -15.39 -3.90
CA LEU A 211 -2.23 -14.72 -4.93
C LEU A 211 -3.27 -13.77 -4.35
N LEU A 212 -4.02 -14.22 -3.33
CA LEU A 212 -5.02 -13.39 -2.68
C LEU A 212 -4.39 -12.13 -2.07
N LEU A 213 -3.25 -12.27 -1.39
CA LEU A 213 -2.51 -11.14 -0.84
C LEU A 213 -2.02 -10.17 -1.93
N ALA A 214 -1.58 -10.66 -3.09
CA ALA A 214 -1.20 -9.79 -4.21
C ALA A 214 -2.40 -9.03 -4.79
N ILE A 215 -3.55 -9.70 -4.92
CA ILE A 215 -4.80 -9.07 -5.34
C ILE A 215 -5.22 -8.01 -4.31
N SER A 216 -5.22 -8.36 -3.03
CA SER A 216 -5.61 -7.48 -1.93
C SER A 216 -4.68 -6.26 -1.81
N ALA A 217 -3.36 -6.41 -1.96
CA ALA A 217 -2.42 -5.29 -1.83
C ALA A 217 -2.72 -4.18 -2.85
N PHE A 218 -2.87 -4.53 -4.14
CA PHE A 218 -3.20 -3.55 -5.17
C PHE A 218 -4.65 -3.04 -5.03
N SER A 219 -5.58 -3.91 -4.65
CA SER A 219 -6.97 -3.52 -4.35
C SER A 219 -7.03 -2.45 -3.26
N LEU A 220 -6.22 -2.58 -2.20
CA LEU A 220 -6.12 -1.59 -1.13
C LEU A 220 -5.44 -0.29 -1.60
N CYS A 221 -4.51 -0.34 -2.55
CA CYS A 221 -3.96 0.86 -3.19
C CYS A 221 -5.05 1.62 -3.97
N LEU A 222 -5.91 0.91 -4.72
CA LEU A 222 -7.05 1.51 -5.41
C LEU A 222 -8.09 2.07 -4.44
N LEU A 223 -8.38 1.33 -3.37
CA LEU A 223 -9.25 1.82 -2.29
C LEU A 223 -8.67 3.09 -1.66
N GLY A 224 -7.36 3.12 -1.39
CA GLY A 224 -6.69 4.33 -0.89
C GLY A 224 -6.86 5.51 -1.85
N THR A 225 -6.66 5.30 -3.15
CA THR A 225 -6.93 6.34 -4.17
C THR A 225 -8.38 6.82 -4.12
N PHE A 226 -9.35 5.91 -4.03
CA PHE A 226 -10.76 6.25 -3.88
C PHE A 226 -11.01 7.09 -2.63
N LEU A 227 -10.51 6.64 -1.48
CA LEU A 227 -10.70 7.29 -0.18
C LEU A 227 -10.18 8.73 -0.18
N VAL A 228 -8.96 8.95 -0.67
CA VAL A 228 -8.33 10.28 -0.66
C VAL A 228 -8.92 11.23 -1.71
N ARG A 229 -9.48 10.71 -2.81
CA ARG A 229 -9.88 11.52 -3.98
C ARG A 229 -11.39 11.69 -4.18
N SER A 230 -12.21 10.84 -3.57
CA SER A 230 -13.66 10.88 -3.73
C SER A 230 -14.35 12.02 -2.96
N GLY A 231 -13.65 12.66 -2.01
CA GLY A 231 -14.27 13.64 -1.10
C GLY A 231 -15.19 13.02 -0.05
N VAL A 232 -15.20 11.70 0.04
CA VAL A 232 -16.08 10.94 0.92
C VAL A 232 -15.55 10.91 2.36
N LEU A 233 -14.24 11.09 2.53
CA LEU A 233 -13.58 11.22 3.83
C LEU A 233 -13.53 12.68 4.29
N VAL A 234 -13.62 12.87 5.62
CA VAL A 234 -13.18 14.09 6.28
C VAL A 234 -11.75 13.86 6.74
N SER A 235 -10.78 14.54 6.13
CA SER A 235 -9.37 14.47 6.49
C SER A 235 -8.69 15.81 6.18
N VAL A 236 -7.70 16.19 6.97
CA VAL A 236 -6.91 17.40 6.70
C VAL A 236 -5.97 17.24 5.51
N HIS A 237 -5.64 16.00 5.16
CA HIS A 237 -4.77 15.67 4.02
C HIS A 237 -5.56 15.65 2.70
N ALA A 238 -6.87 15.87 2.74
CA ALA A 238 -7.73 15.90 1.56
C ALA A 238 -7.76 17.32 0.94
N PHE A 239 -6.85 17.58 0.01
CA PHE A 239 -6.73 18.89 -0.65
C PHE A 239 -7.61 19.06 -1.90
N ALA A 240 -8.29 18.01 -2.37
CA ALA A 240 -9.17 18.07 -3.55
C ALA A 240 -10.25 16.98 -3.53
N SER A 241 -11.52 17.38 -3.70
CA SER A 241 -12.69 16.50 -3.67
C SER A 241 -13.66 16.81 -4.82
N ASP A 242 -14.09 15.80 -5.56
CA ASP A 242 -15.09 15.92 -6.63
C ASP A 242 -15.95 14.63 -6.71
N PRO A 243 -17.28 14.70 -6.50
CA PRO A 243 -18.17 13.53 -6.53
C PRO A 243 -18.14 12.75 -7.85
N ALA A 244 -18.00 13.44 -9.00
CA ALA A 244 -17.95 12.77 -10.30
C ALA A 244 -16.69 11.89 -10.42
N ARG A 245 -15.58 12.36 -9.86
CA ARG A 245 -14.31 11.61 -9.81
C ARG A 245 -14.42 10.40 -8.88
N GLY A 246 -15.05 10.59 -7.72
CA GLY A 246 -15.33 9.51 -6.77
C GLY A 246 -16.12 8.37 -7.40
N MET A 247 -17.16 8.68 -8.17
CA MET A 247 -17.99 7.68 -8.86
C MET A 247 -17.21 6.92 -9.94
N PHE A 248 -16.36 7.61 -10.71
CA PHE A 248 -15.51 6.94 -11.70
C PHE A 248 -14.55 5.96 -11.03
N ILE A 249 -13.81 6.40 -10.00
CA ILE A 249 -12.86 5.54 -9.28
C ILE A 249 -13.60 4.36 -8.65
N LEU A 250 -14.79 4.57 -8.08
CA LEU A 250 -15.61 3.50 -7.51
C LEU A 250 -15.98 2.45 -8.57
N ALA A 251 -16.47 2.88 -9.74
CA ALA A 251 -16.79 1.97 -10.84
C ALA A 251 -15.55 1.21 -11.34
N PHE A 252 -14.43 1.90 -11.49
CA PHE A 252 -13.14 1.30 -11.87
C PHE A 252 -12.67 0.28 -10.83
N MET A 253 -12.80 0.60 -9.54
CA MET A 253 -12.46 -0.27 -8.43
C MET A 253 -13.34 -1.52 -8.41
N VAL A 254 -14.66 -1.39 -8.60
CA VAL A 254 -15.58 -2.53 -8.71
C VAL A 254 -15.18 -3.45 -9.87
N LEU A 255 -14.81 -2.88 -11.02
CA LEU A 255 -14.37 -3.67 -12.17
C LEU A 255 -13.06 -4.41 -11.90
N VAL A 256 -12.03 -3.72 -11.39
CA VAL A 256 -10.70 -4.31 -11.18
C VAL A 256 -10.70 -5.28 -10.00
N ILE A 257 -11.22 -4.87 -8.83
CA ILE A 257 -11.29 -5.70 -7.63
C ILE A 257 -12.30 -6.83 -7.83
N GLY A 258 -13.52 -6.52 -8.28
CA GLY A 258 -14.55 -7.51 -8.52
C GLY A 258 -14.13 -8.54 -9.58
N GLY A 259 -13.57 -8.08 -10.70
CA GLY A 259 -13.07 -8.96 -11.76
C GLY A 259 -11.92 -9.86 -11.31
N SER A 260 -10.97 -9.33 -10.53
CA SER A 260 -9.84 -10.11 -10.02
C SER A 260 -10.25 -11.14 -8.96
N LEU A 261 -11.12 -10.75 -8.02
CA LEU A 261 -11.66 -11.66 -7.00
C LEU A 261 -12.57 -12.73 -7.61
N LEU A 262 -13.39 -12.38 -8.61
CA LEU A 262 -14.21 -13.34 -9.35
C LEU A 262 -13.33 -14.35 -10.09
N LEU A 263 -12.27 -13.87 -10.76
CA LEU A 263 -11.30 -14.75 -11.41
C LEU A 263 -10.62 -15.68 -10.40
N PHE A 264 -10.22 -15.15 -9.24
CA PHE A 264 -9.67 -15.95 -8.15
C PHE A 264 -10.66 -17.00 -7.64
N ALA A 265 -11.93 -16.65 -7.44
CA ALA A 265 -12.97 -17.61 -7.04
C ALA A 265 -13.15 -18.72 -8.10
N ALA A 266 -13.17 -18.36 -9.38
CA ALA A 266 -13.38 -19.29 -10.48
C ALA A 266 -12.17 -20.19 -10.77
N ARG A 267 -10.93 -19.70 -10.59
CA ARG A 267 -9.70 -20.40 -11.00
C ARG A 267 -8.79 -20.81 -9.82
N GLY A 268 -9.01 -20.29 -8.63
CA GLY A 268 -8.13 -20.48 -7.46
C GLY A 268 -7.96 -21.93 -7.03
N HIS A 269 -8.97 -22.78 -7.25
CA HIS A 269 -8.91 -24.21 -6.95
C HIS A 269 -7.82 -24.94 -7.75
N LYS A 270 -7.52 -24.49 -8.98
CA LYS A 270 -6.45 -25.06 -9.82
C LYS A 270 -5.05 -24.84 -9.25
N VAL A 271 -4.93 -23.95 -8.26
CA VAL A 271 -3.68 -23.48 -7.69
C VAL A 271 -3.48 -23.99 -6.26
N ARG A 272 -4.38 -24.82 -5.75
CA ARG A 272 -4.31 -25.26 -4.35
C ARG A 272 -3.16 -26.25 -4.17
N SER A 273 -2.19 -25.90 -3.33
CA SER A 273 -1.13 -26.82 -2.90
C SER A 273 -1.65 -27.74 -1.79
N ARG A 274 -1.24 -29.01 -1.77
CA ARG A 274 -1.45 -29.88 -0.60
C ARG A 274 -0.67 -29.30 0.59
N VAL A 275 -1.35 -28.97 1.68
CA VAL A 275 -0.74 -28.46 2.90
C VAL A 275 -0.42 -29.64 3.79
N ASN A 276 0.87 -29.87 4.06
CA ASN A 276 1.32 -30.88 5.01
C ASN A 276 2.34 -30.26 5.98
N ASN A 277 1.99 -29.09 6.50
CA ASN A 277 2.86 -28.32 7.37
C ASN A 277 2.75 -28.85 8.80
N ALA A 278 3.88 -29.11 9.46
CA ALA A 278 3.87 -29.38 10.88
C ALA A 278 3.44 -28.11 11.64
N LEU A 279 2.70 -28.28 12.74
CA LEU A 279 2.29 -27.17 13.61
C LEU A 279 3.49 -26.32 14.05
N TRP A 280 4.61 -26.97 14.38
CA TRP A 280 5.87 -26.31 14.72
C TRP A 280 6.85 -26.34 13.54
N SER A 281 6.72 -25.34 12.67
CA SER A 281 7.56 -25.14 11.49
C SER A 281 7.65 -23.66 11.15
N ARG A 282 8.69 -23.26 10.41
CA ARG A 282 8.84 -21.88 9.94
C ARG A 282 7.64 -21.45 9.09
N GLU A 283 7.09 -22.35 8.27
CA GLU A 283 5.90 -22.12 7.46
C GLU A 283 4.69 -21.73 8.31
N SER A 284 4.44 -22.48 9.40
CA SER A 284 3.30 -22.23 10.29
C SER A 284 3.44 -20.92 11.07
N LEU A 285 4.65 -20.58 11.52
CA LEU A 285 4.91 -19.31 12.19
C LEU A 285 4.80 -18.10 11.24
N LEU A 286 5.30 -18.24 10.01
CA LEU A 286 5.12 -17.22 8.97
C LEU A 286 3.65 -17.06 8.58
N LEU A 287 2.88 -18.15 8.53
CA LEU A 287 1.43 -18.09 8.31
C LEU A 287 0.72 -17.38 9.45
N ALA A 288 1.06 -17.68 10.71
CA ALA A 288 0.49 -17.00 11.87
C ALA A 288 0.76 -15.48 11.82
N ASN A 289 1.99 -15.07 11.50
CA ASN A 289 2.32 -13.66 11.28
C ASN A 289 1.51 -13.03 10.13
N ASN A 290 1.34 -13.74 9.01
CA ASN A 290 0.50 -13.27 7.92
C ASN A 290 -0.95 -13.04 8.35
N VAL A 291 -1.52 -13.96 9.16
CA VAL A 291 -2.88 -13.82 9.69
C VAL A 291 -2.98 -12.59 10.59
N LEU A 292 -2.01 -12.35 11.47
CA LEU A 292 -1.98 -11.16 12.33
C LEU A 292 -1.87 -9.85 11.51
N LEU A 293 -1.03 -9.82 10.47
CA LEU A 293 -0.92 -8.67 9.57
C LEU A 293 -2.23 -8.39 8.81
N VAL A 294 -2.91 -9.44 8.32
CA VAL A 294 -4.22 -9.29 7.68
C VAL A 294 -5.28 -8.85 8.68
N ALA A 295 -5.28 -9.38 9.90
CA ALA A 295 -6.18 -8.93 10.97
C ALA A 295 -5.94 -7.46 11.33
N ALA A 296 -4.69 -7.02 11.42
CA ALA A 296 -4.34 -5.62 11.64
C ALA A 296 -4.82 -4.73 10.50
N MET A 297 -4.65 -5.16 9.25
CA MET A 297 -5.21 -4.43 8.10
C MET A 297 -6.74 -4.33 8.19
N LEU A 298 -7.44 -5.41 8.57
CA LEU A 298 -8.89 -5.39 8.73
C LEU A 298 -9.34 -4.42 9.84
N VAL A 299 -8.59 -4.31 10.95
CA VAL A 299 -8.85 -3.29 11.99
C VAL A 299 -8.74 -1.89 11.40
N VAL A 300 -7.68 -1.59 10.64
CA VAL A 300 -7.50 -0.28 9.99
C VAL A 300 -8.63 0.00 9.00
N LEU A 301 -8.96 -0.99 8.16
CA LEU A 301 -10.01 -0.91 7.16
C LEU A 301 -11.37 -0.61 7.81
N LEU A 302 -11.75 -1.39 8.83
CA LEU A 302 -13.01 -1.22 9.53
C LEU A 302 -13.05 0.12 10.28
N GLY A 303 -11.98 0.47 11.00
CA GLY A 303 -11.91 1.75 11.71
C GLY A 303 -11.99 2.96 10.77
N THR A 304 -11.45 2.84 9.56
CA THR A 304 -11.48 3.92 8.54
C THR A 304 -12.83 4.00 7.83
N LEU A 305 -13.46 2.85 7.50
CA LEU A 305 -14.69 2.81 6.73
C LEU A 305 -15.97 2.91 7.58
N LEU A 306 -15.94 2.52 8.86
CA LEU A 306 -17.15 2.50 9.70
C LEU A 306 -17.77 3.89 9.88
N PRO A 307 -17.01 4.99 10.15
CA PRO A 307 -17.56 6.35 10.18
C PRO A 307 -18.27 6.74 8.90
N LEU A 308 -17.71 6.33 7.76
CA LEU A 308 -18.28 6.60 6.46
C LEU A 308 -19.62 5.84 6.26
N VAL A 309 -19.64 4.54 6.54
CA VAL A 309 -20.85 3.72 6.42
C VAL A 309 -21.97 4.28 7.30
N HIS A 310 -21.65 4.63 8.55
CA HIS A 310 -22.61 5.18 9.50
C HIS A 310 -23.25 6.49 9.01
N LYS A 311 -22.43 7.38 8.43
CA LYS A 311 -22.90 8.63 7.82
C LYS A 311 -23.81 8.37 6.61
N GLN A 312 -23.47 7.42 5.74
CA GLN A 312 -24.25 7.11 4.54
C GLN A 312 -25.58 6.39 4.84
N LEU A 313 -25.64 5.62 5.93
CA LEU A 313 -26.87 4.98 6.41
C LEU A 313 -27.81 5.94 7.17
N GLY A 314 -27.42 7.21 7.34
CA GLY A 314 -28.22 8.19 8.10
C GLY A 314 -28.23 7.95 9.61
N LEU A 315 -27.31 7.13 10.13
CA LEU A 315 -27.22 6.80 11.56
C LEU A 315 -26.51 7.92 12.38
N GLY A 316 -25.96 8.93 11.70
CA GLY A 316 -25.23 10.06 12.29
C GLY A 316 -23.73 10.01 12.00
N SER A 317 -22.96 10.97 12.51
CA SER A 317 -21.50 10.99 12.38
C SER A 317 -20.84 10.43 13.64
N ILE A 318 -20.07 9.36 13.48
CA ILE A 318 -19.15 8.85 14.51
C ILE A 318 -17.72 9.19 14.11
N SER A 319 -16.83 9.26 15.09
CA SER A 319 -15.39 9.39 14.85
C SER A 319 -14.67 8.27 15.58
N ILE A 320 -13.72 7.62 14.91
CA ILE A 320 -12.86 6.59 15.48
C ILE A 320 -11.46 7.18 15.52
N GLY A 321 -11.00 7.53 16.71
CA GLY A 321 -9.69 8.15 16.93
C GLY A 321 -8.62 7.16 17.36
N GLU A 322 -7.42 7.70 17.61
CA GLU A 322 -6.23 6.96 18.00
C GLU A 322 -6.42 5.93 19.13
N PRO A 323 -7.20 6.18 20.21
CA PRO A 323 -7.31 5.22 21.31
C PRO A 323 -7.84 3.85 20.88
N PHE A 324 -8.76 3.82 19.92
CA PHE A 324 -9.27 2.57 19.35
C PHE A 324 -8.18 1.81 18.61
N PHE A 325 -7.49 2.49 17.68
CA PHE A 325 -6.44 1.87 16.88
C PHE A 325 -5.28 1.40 17.74
N ASN A 326 -4.79 2.24 18.67
CA ASN A 326 -3.70 1.90 19.58
C ASN A 326 -4.03 0.67 20.44
N THR A 327 -5.26 0.59 20.97
CA THR A 327 -5.69 -0.58 21.76
C THR A 327 -5.71 -1.84 20.90
N MET A 328 -6.37 -1.82 19.74
CA MET A 328 -6.48 -2.99 18.86
C MET A 328 -5.12 -3.42 18.31
N PHE A 329 -4.27 -2.47 17.92
CA PHE A 329 -2.92 -2.76 17.45
C PHE A 329 -2.05 -3.34 18.55
N THR A 330 -2.18 -2.91 19.79
CA THR A 330 -1.42 -3.52 20.91
C THR A 330 -1.71 -5.02 21.01
N TRP A 331 -2.98 -5.42 20.95
CA TRP A 331 -3.38 -6.84 21.00
C TRP A 331 -2.87 -7.67 19.81
N LEU A 332 -2.66 -7.06 18.65
CA LEU A 332 -2.21 -7.75 17.43
C LEU A 332 -0.69 -7.72 17.24
N MET A 333 -0.05 -6.59 17.56
CA MET A 333 1.37 -6.35 17.33
C MET A 333 2.26 -7.02 18.38
N VAL A 334 1.79 -7.15 19.63
CA VAL A 334 2.52 -7.89 20.67
C VAL A 334 2.76 -9.35 20.28
N PRO A 335 1.73 -10.17 19.94
CA PRO A 335 1.96 -11.54 19.51
C PRO A 335 2.71 -11.62 18.17
N PHE A 336 2.49 -10.67 17.26
CA PHE A 336 3.24 -10.57 16.00
C PHE A 336 4.74 -10.39 16.25
N ALA A 337 5.13 -9.47 17.14
CA ALA A 337 6.53 -9.22 17.47
C ALA A 337 7.22 -10.45 18.09
N LEU A 338 6.51 -11.18 18.97
CA LEU A 338 7.00 -12.43 19.55
C LEU A 338 7.23 -13.49 18.46
N LEU A 339 6.25 -13.69 17.58
CA LEU A 339 6.35 -14.64 16.47
C LEU A 339 7.43 -14.24 15.46
N LEU A 340 7.62 -12.95 15.20
CA LEU A 340 8.69 -12.41 14.35
C LEU A 340 10.08 -12.73 14.92
N GLY A 341 10.26 -12.65 16.25
CA GLY A 341 11.51 -13.05 16.89
C GLY A 341 11.78 -14.56 16.84
N VAL A 342 10.74 -15.38 17.02
CA VAL A 342 10.86 -16.85 17.06
C VAL A 342 10.97 -17.46 15.65
N GLY A 343 10.22 -16.95 14.68
CA GLY A 343 10.06 -17.51 13.33
C GLY A 343 11.37 -17.84 12.61
N PRO A 344 12.34 -16.91 12.52
CA PRO A 344 13.63 -17.16 11.87
C PRO A 344 14.46 -18.28 12.52
N LEU A 345 14.27 -18.52 13.82
CA LEU A 345 15.01 -19.54 14.58
C LEU A 345 14.48 -20.97 14.33
N VAL A 346 13.23 -21.09 13.89
CA VAL A 346 12.59 -22.38 13.58
C VAL A 346 12.92 -22.83 12.17
N ARG A 347 13.17 -24.13 11.96
CA ARG A 347 13.48 -24.70 10.64
C ARG A 347 12.23 -24.90 9.76
N TRP A 348 12.45 -24.95 8.45
CA TRP A 348 11.42 -25.32 7.48
C TRP A 348 10.95 -26.78 7.68
N GLY A 349 9.67 -27.05 7.44
CA GLY A 349 9.06 -28.39 7.46
C GLY A 349 8.63 -28.85 8.85
N ARG A 350 9.58 -29.19 9.73
CA ARG A 350 9.30 -29.60 11.12
C ARG A 350 10.52 -29.33 12.00
N ASP A 351 10.29 -28.74 13.16
CA ASP A 351 11.33 -28.58 14.19
C ASP A 351 10.86 -29.10 15.56
N ARG A 352 11.78 -29.15 16.53
CA ARG A 352 11.48 -29.52 17.93
C ARG A 352 11.67 -28.30 18.84
N PRO A 353 10.63 -27.82 19.55
CA PRO A 353 10.71 -26.62 20.40
C PRO A 353 11.83 -26.67 21.46
N ARG A 354 12.17 -27.87 21.94
CA ARG A 354 13.20 -28.07 22.98
C ARG A 354 14.59 -27.54 22.59
N LYS A 355 14.90 -27.43 21.28
CA LYS A 355 16.21 -26.96 20.80
C LYS A 355 16.44 -25.46 21.00
N ILE A 356 15.39 -24.64 20.90
CA ILE A 356 15.51 -23.18 21.03
C ILE A 356 15.05 -22.66 22.41
N ARG A 357 14.54 -23.54 23.27
CA ARG A 357 13.96 -23.19 24.57
C ARG A 357 14.88 -22.31 25.42
N ASN A 358 16.15 -22.71 25.58
CA ASN A 358 17.08 -21.96 26.43
C ASN A 358 17.35 -20.56 25.86
N LEU A 359 17.47 -20.43 24.54
CA LEU A 359 17.64 -19.15 23.87
C LEU A 359 16.42 -18.24 24.05
N LEU A 360 15.21 -18.81 23.93
CA LEU A 360 13.97 -18.06 24.16
C LEU A 360 13.79 -17.61 25.62
N ILE A 361 14.19 -18.44 26.59
CA ILE A 361 14.18 -18.08 28.01
C ILE A 361 15.15 -16.93 28.27
N ILE A 362 16.39 -17.01 27.76
CA ILE A 362 17.38 -15.94 27.89
C ILE A 362 16.85 -14.65 27.26
N ALA A 363 16.31 -14.72 26.04
CA ALA A 363 15.72 -13.58 25.37
C ALA A 363 14.58 -12.97 26.21
N PHE A 364 13.63 -13.78 26.68
CA PHE A 364 12.51 -13.31 27.50
C PHE A 364 12.97 -12.63 28.80
N ILE A 365 13.90 -13.25 29.55
CA ILE A 365 14.44 -12.68 30.78
C ILE A 365 15.19 -11.38 30.46
N SER A 366 16.02 -11.35 29.41
CA SER A 366 16.75 -10.14 29.02
C SER A 366 15.82 -9.00 28.64
N THR A 367 14.75 -9.28 27.87
CA THR A 367 13.74 -8.28 27.51
C THR A 367 13.00 -7.78 28.73
N LEU A 368 12.60 -8.66 29.66
CA LEU A 368 11.91 -8.27 30.89
C LEU A 368 12.79 -7.37 31.76
N VAL A 369 14.05 -7.78 31.98
CA VAL A 369 15.03 -7.01 32.74
C VAL A 369 15.29 -5.65 32.10
N LEU A 370 15.53 -5.60 30.78
CA LEU A 370 15.73 -4.33 30.06
C LEU A 370 14.48 -3.45 30.09
N SER A 371 13.28 -4.02 29.97
CA SER A 371 12.03 -3.27 29.99
C SER A 371 11.74 -2.60 31.34
N LEU A 372 12.30 -3.12 32.44
CA LEU A 372 12.20 -2.53 33.77
C LEU A 372 13.36 -1.58 34.07
N LEU A 373 14.59 -1.96 33.69
CA LEU A 373 15.79 -1.18 33.98
C LEU A 373 15.90 0.08 33.12
N LEU A 374 15.53 0.03 31.83
CA LEU A 374 15.70 1.18 30.94
C LEU A 374 14.82 2.37 31.37
N PRO A 375 13.50 2.21 31.63
CA PRO A 375 12.71 3.32 32.15
C PRO A 375 13.31 3.89 33.43
N TRP A 376 13.65 3.04 34.40
CA TRP A 376 14.25 3.46 35.67
C TRP A 376 15.58 4.22 35.48
N LEU A 377 16.42 3.81 34.53
CA LEU A 377 17.70 4.48 34.25
C LEU A 377 17.51 5.84 33.56
N PHE A 378 16.49 5.97 32.71
CA PHE A 378 16.22 7.17 31.91
C PHE A 378 15.18 8.12 32.53
N GLU A 379 14.49 7.71 33.59
CA GLU A 379 13.51 8.53 34.34
C GLU A 379 14.15 9.79 34.93
N SER A 380 15.48 9.81 35.08
CA SER A 380 16.25 10.96 35.56
C SER A 380 16.72 11.93 34.45
N LYS A 381 16.38 11.69 33.18
CA LYS A 381 16.88 12.45 32.01
C LYS A 381 15.79 12.96 31.05
N VAL A 382 14.51 12.77 31.37
CA VAL A 382 13.36 13.36 30.69
C VAL A 382 12.62 14.21 31.73
#